data_AF-A0A6S7J2W2-F1
#
_entry.id   AF-A0A6S7J2W2-F1
#
_cell.length_a   1.000
_cell.length_b   1.000
_cell.length_c   1.000
_cell.angle_alpha   90.00
_cell.angle_beta   90.00
_cell.angle_gamma   90.00
#
_symmetry.space_group_name_H-M   'P 1'
#
loop_
_entity.id
_entity.type
_entity.pdbx_description
1 polymer ?
#
loop_
_entity_poly.entity_id
_entity_poly.type
_entity_poly.pdbx_seq_one_letter_code
_entity_poly.pdbx_strand_id
1 'polypeptide(L)'
;MLLALQRYELRIVYKPGKELFIADALSRNYLEETKETLVQELEVNEVHLTAHLPISPEKYQEFQKATADVVVMQAVHDAVLEGWPKNTANAQAEIKPYWT
;
A
#
# COMPACT_ATOMS: atom_id res chain seq x y z
N MET A 1 -8.80 -0.45 -14.06
CA MET A 1 -7.68 -1.30 -13.64
C MET A 1 -7.64 -2.53 -14.53
N LEU A 2 -6.71 -2.58 -15.49
CA LEU A 2 -6.38 -3.79 -16.25
C LEU A 2 -5.14 -4.40 -15.58
N LEU A 3 -5.35 -5.14 -14.49
CA LEU A 3 -4.33 -6.07 -14.03
C LEU A 3 -4.24 -7.12 -15.14
N ALA A 4 -3.09 -7.24 -15.80
CA ALA A 4 -2.86 -8.27 -16.80
C ALA A 4 -2.79 -9.64 -16.12
N LEU A 5 -3.94 -10.15 -15.69
CA LEU A 5 -4.17 -11.47 -15.08
C LEU A 5 -4.11 -12.58 -16.14
N GLN A 6 -3.38 -12.36 -17.23
CA GLN A 6 -3.54 -12.98 -18.54
C GLN A 6 -3.24 -14.49 -18.59
N ARG A 7 -2.78 -15.10 -17.48
CA ARG A 7 -2.40 -16.52 -17.43
C ARG A 7 -3.45 -17.41 -16.74
N TYR A 8 -4.47 -16.84 -16.09
CA TYR A 8 -5.48 -17.60 -15.35
C TYR A 8 -6.89 -17.04 -15.55
N GLU A 9 -7.86 -17.92 -15.73
CA GLU A 9 -9.28 -17.57 -15.63
C GLU A 9 -9.64 -17.41 -14.14
N LEU A 10 -9.67 -16.17 -13.65
CA LEU A 10 -9.92 -15.86 -12.25
C LEU A 10 -11.39 -15.53 -12.02
N ARG A 11 -11.99 -16.22 -11.04
CA ARG A 11 -13.27 -15.81 -10.45
C ARG A 11 -13.00 -15.09 -9.14
N ILE A 12 -13.23 -13.78 -9.12
CA ILE A 12 -13.09 -12.95 -7.92
C ILE A 12 -14.37 -13.03 -7.09
N VAL A 13 -14.25 -13.42 -5.81
CA VAL A 13 -15.36 -13.47 -4.85
C VAL A 13 -14.96 -12.70 -3.60
N TYR A 14 -15.82 -11.77 -3.18
CA TYR A 14 -15.60 -11.02 -1.95
C TYR A 14 -15.69 -11.93 -0.73
N LYS A 15 -14.73 -11.77 0.18
CA LYS A 15 -14.67 -12.44 1.48
C LYS A 15 -14.62 -11.40 2.58
N PRO A 16 -15.58 -11.38 3.53
CA PRO A 16 -15.54 -10.48 4.68
C PRO A 16 -14.27 -10.68 5.50
N GLY A 17 -13.69 -9.61 6.04
CA GLY A 17 -12.42 -9.67 6.79
C GLY A 17 -12.41 -10.68 7.94
N LYS A 18 -13.55 -10.89 8.61
CA LYS A 18 -13.71 -11.93 9.66
C LYS A 18 -13.42 -13.37 9.19
N GLU A 19 -13.47 -13.63 7.88
CA GLU A 19 -13.17 -14.94 7.28
C GLU A 19 -11.74 -15.02 6.72
N LEU A 20 -10.99 -13.91 6.70
CA LEU A 20 -9.65 -13.81 6.10
C LEU A 20 -8.53 -14.00 7.12
N PHE A 21 -8.75 -14.75 8.20
CA PHE A 21 -7.81 -14.90 9.31
C PHE A 21 -6.42 -15.40 8.89
N ILE A 22 -6.33 -16.35 7.94
CA ILE A 22 -5.03 -16.89 7.48
C ILE A 22 -4.27 -15.82 6.69
N ALA A 23 -4.92 -15.21 5.70
CA ALA A 23 -4.29 -14.21 4.86
C ALA A 23 -3.92 -12.94 5.65
N ASP A 24 -4.82 -12.48 6.53
CA ASP A 24 -4.58 -11.35 7.43
C ASP A 24 -3.40 -11.63 8.37
N ALA A 25 -3.34 -12.81 9.02
CA ALA A 25 -2.21 -13.17 9.88
C ALA A 25 -0.88 -13.25 9.11
N LEU A 26 -0.85 -13.92 7.95
CA LEU A 26 0.38 -14.04 7.15
C LEU A 26 0.85 -12.69 6.59
N SER A 27 -0.07 -11.81 6.21
CA SER A 27 0.29 -10.47 5.72
C SER A 27 0.83 -9.55 6.82
N ARG A 28 0.36 -9.71 8.07
CA ARG A 28 0.83 -8.94 9.23
C ARG A 28 2.12 -9.51 9.85
N ASN A 29 2.37 -10.80 9.71
CA ASN A 29 3.52 -11.51 10.28
C ASN A 29 4.51 -11.95 9.18
N TYR A 30 4.98 -10.98 8.39
CA TYR A 30 6.03 -11.26 7.41
C TYR A 30 7.35 -11.61 8.11
N LEU A 31 8.19 -12.40 7.43
CA LEU A 31 9.53 -12.73 7.92
C LEU A 31 10.52 -11.66 7.44
N GLU A 32 11.40 -11.21 8.32
CA GLU A 32 12.48 -10.25 7.98
C GLU A 32 13.46 -10.83 6.94
N GLU A 33 13.51 -12.15 6.82
CA GLU A 33 14.42 -12.89 5.93
C GLU A 33 13.87 -13.07 4.50
N THR A 34 12.87 -12.29 4.10
CA THR A 34 12.30 -12.36 2.74
C THR A 34 13.12 -11.50 1.77
N LYS A 35 14.42 -11.77 1.64
CA LYS A 35 15.23 -11.36 0.49
C LYS A 35 15.35 -12.50 -0.54
N GLU A 36 14.36 -13.37 -0.62
CA GLU A 36 14.18 -14.06 -1.89
C GLU A 36 13.72 -12.98 -2.87
N THR A 37 14.58 -12.68 -3.85
CA THR A 37 14.15 -12.01 -5.07
C THR A 37 12.94 -12.78 -5.56
N LEU A 38 11.74 -12.25 -5.29
CA LEU A 38 10.47 -12.85 -5.66
C LEU A 38 10.43 -12.87 -7.18
N VAL A 39 11.03 -13.90 -7.77
CA VAL A 39 11.19 -14.16 -9.20
C VAL A 39 11.82 -12.97 -9.93
N GLN A 40 13.02 -13.16 -10.48
CA GLN A 40 13.68 -12.16 -11.34
C GLN A 40 12.82 -11.75 -12.57
N GLU A 41 11.77 -12.52 -12.85
CA GLU A 41 10.75 -12.36 -13.91
C GLU A 41 9.34 -12.01 -13.40
N LEU A 42 9.08 -11.93 -12.08
CA LEU A 42 8.05 -11.00 -11.65
C LEU A 42 8.71 -9.65 -11.84
N GLU A 43 8.50 -9.05 -13.02
CA GLU A 43 8.08 -7.66 -13.01
C GLU A 43 6.95 -7.61 -11.98
N VAL A 44 7.31 -7.39 -10.70
CA VAL A 44 6.38 -6.91 -9.68
C VAL A 44 5.90 -5.67 -10.32
N ASN A 45 4.79 -5.82 -11.02
CA ASN A 45 4.17 -4.85 -11.87
C ASN A 45 4.58 -3.46 -11.39
N GLU A 46 5.64 -2.91 -12.01
CA GLU A 46 5.69 -1.50 -12.32
C GLU A 46 4.58 -1.27 -13.35
N VAL A 47 3.36 -1.75 -13.06
CA VAL A 47 2.15 -1.06 -13.40
C VAL A 47 2.47 0.31 -12.86
N HIS A 48 2.85 1.16 -13.80
CA HIS A 48 2.93 2.57 -13.65
C HIS A 48 1.51 2.93 -13.23
N LEU A 49 1.22 2.83 -11.92
CA LEU A 49 -0.14 2.91 -11.38
C LEU A 49 -0.76 4.22 -11.86
N THR A 50 0.09 5.23 -11.99
CA THR A 50 -0.16 6.55 -12.58
C THR A 50 -0.47 6.55 -14.08
N ALA A 51 0.11 5.68 -14.93
CA ALA A 51 -0.13 5.68 -16.38
C ALA A 51 -1.53 5.21 -16.77
N HIS A 52 -2.20 4.47 -15.90
CA HIS A 52 -3.56 3.96 -16.12
C HIS A 52 -4.60 4.54 -15.16
N LEU A 53 -4.23 5.53 -14.35
CA LEU A 53 -5.20 6.26 -13.55
C LEU A 53 -6.11 7.06 -14.51
N PRO A 54 -7.45 7.03 -14.34
CA PRO A 54 -8.38 7.86 -15.10
C PRO A 54 -8.33 9.32 -14.60
N ILE A 55 -7.13 9.91 -14.58
CA ILE A 55 -6.86 11.26 -14.11
C ILE A 55 -5.94 11.94 -15.12
N SER A 56 -6.11 13.24 -15.34
CA SER A 56 -5.16 13.99 -16.15
C SER A 56 -3.84 14.19 -15.38
N PRO A 57 -2.69 14.29 -16.08
CA PRO A 57 -1.40 14.57 -15.44
C PRO A 57 -1.41 15.83 -14.58
N GLU A 58 -2.12 16.88 -15.02
CA GLU A 58 -2.23 18.16 -14.30
C GLU A 58 -2.99 17.99 -12.99
N LYS A 59 -4.10 17.25 -13.01
CA LYS A 59 -4.90 16.99 -11.81
C LYS A 59 -4.15 16.07 -10.84
N TYR A 60 -3.36 15.14 -11.35
CA TYR A 60 -2.46 14.33 -10.53
C TYR A 60 -1.41 15.19 -9.81
N GLN A 61 -0.77 16.12 -10.52
CA GLN A 61 0.18 17.06 -9.90
C GLN A 61 -0.49 17.98 -8.88
N GLU A 62 -1.73 18.40 -9.11
CA GLU A 62 -2.51 19.19 -8.14
C GLU A 62 -2.72 18.41 -6.83
N PHE A 63 -3.11 17.12 -6.93
CA PHE A 63 -3.26 16.28 -5.74
C PHE A 63 -1.93 16.06 -5.02
N GLN A 64 -0.83 15.87 -5.74
CA GLN A 64 0.49 15.77 -5.13
C GLN A 64 0.85 17.02 -4.33
N LYS A 65 0.63 18.22 -4.88
CA LYS A 65 0.88 19.49 -4.18
C LYS A 65 -0.03 19.65 -2.96
N ALA A 66 -1.33 19.44 -3.14
CA ALA A 66 -2.30 19.54 -2.04
C ALA A 66 -2.00 18.54 -0.91
N THR A 67 -1.47 17.36 -1.24
CA THR A 67 -1.06 16.34 -0.26
C THR A 67 0.26 16.71 0.43
N ALA A 68 1.20 17.35 -0.30
CA ALA A 68 2.46 17.85 0.24
C ALA A 68 2.26 18.94 1.29
N ASP A 69 1.25 19.79 1.10
CA ASP A 69 0.94 20.89 2.01
C ASP A 69 0.29 20.40 3.34
N VAL A 70 -0.19 19.16 3.39
CA VAL A 70 -0.88 18.59 4.56
C VAL A 70 0.10 17.81 5.44
N VAL A 71 0.47 18.41 6.57
CA VAL A 71 1.45 17.87 7.54
C VAL A 71 1.13 16.43 7.97
N VAL A 72 -0.13 16.13 8.30
CA VAL A 72 -0.53 14.78 8.73
C VAL A 72 -0.35 13.75 7.61
N MET A 73 -0.57 14.13 6.34
CA MET A 73 -0.39 13.22 5.21
C MET A 73 1.09 12.92 4.98
N GLN A 74 1.97 13.91 5.14
CA GLN A 74 3.41 13.69 5.09
C GLN A 74 3.88 12.79 6.23
N ALA A 75 3.44 13.05 7.46
CA ALA A 75 3.81 12.23 8.61
C ALA A 75 3.33 10.76 8.48
N VAL A 76 2.14 10.53 7.92
CA VAL A 76 1.65 9.17 7.63
C VAL A 76 2.43 8.53 6.48
N HIS A 77 2.72 9.30 5.42
CA HIS A 77 3.53 8.82 4.30
C HIS A 77 4.91 8.34 4.77
N ASP A 78 5.58 9.11 5.60
CA ASP A 78 6.90 8.77 6.15
C ASP A 78 6.81 7.55 7.06
N ALA A 79 5.78 7.46 7.91
CA ALA A 79 5.55 6.27 8.75
C ALA A 79 5.28 5.00 7.92
N VAL A 80 4.70 5.12 6.72
CA VAL A 80 4.51 3.98 5.81
C VAL A 80 5.84 3.55 5.17
N LEU A 81 6.70 4.50 4.79
CA LEU A 81 7.98 4.21 4.15
C LEU A 81 9.06 3.72 5.13
N GLU A 82 9.14 4.34 6.30
CA GLU A 82 10.18 4.08 7.31
C GLU A 82 9.74 3.05 8.36
N GLY A 83 8.43 2.78 8.42
CA GLY A 83 7.81 1.88 9.37
C GLY A 83 7.14 2.61 10.53
N TRP A 84 6.01 2.06 10.98
CA TRP A 84 5.24 2.63 12.08
C TRP A 84 5.98 2.44 13.42
N PRO A 85 5.90 3.43 14.34
CA PRO A 85 6.51 3.31 15.65
C PRO A 85 5.87 2.15 16.43
N LYS A 86 6.68 1.31 17.07
CA LYS A 86 6.22 0.12 17.81
C LYS A 86 5.29 0.42 18.98
N ASN A 87 5.26 1.66 19.46
CA ASN A 87 4.41 2.10 20.56
C ASN A 87 3.70 3.40 20.16
N THR A 88 2.38 3.43 20.31
CA THR A 88 1.52 4.61 20.09
C THR A 88 1.94 5.83 20.90
N ALA A 89 2.56 5.62 22.07
CA ALA A 89 3.08 6.70 22.90
C ALA A 89 4.19 7.50 22.18
N ASN A 90 4.95 6.84 21.29
CA ASN A 90 6.05 7.44 20.54
C ASN A 90 5.59 8.02 19.19
N ALA A 91 4.33 7.81 18.81
CA ALA A 91 3.77 8.38 17.58
C ALA A 91 3.37 9.84 17.79
N GLN A 92 3.57 10.68 16.77
CA GLN A 92 3.06 12.05 16.75
C GLN A 92 1.53 12.04 16.93
N ALA A 93 0.99 13.02 17.66
CA ALA A 93 -0.44 13.06 18.00
C ALA A 93 -1.36 12.98 16.76
N GLU A 94 -0.90 13.55 15.65
CA GLU A 94 -1.62 13.66 14.38
C GLU A 94 -1.75 12.31 13.65
N ILE A 95 -0.78 11.41 13.81
CA ILE A 95 -0.79 10.10 13.13
C ILE A 95 -1.40 8.98 13.98
N LYS A 96 -1.64 9.21 15.28
CA LYS A 96 -2.24 8.23 16.21
C LYS A 96 -3.58 7.65 15.72
N PRO A 97 -4.50 8.42 15.10
CA PRO A 97 -5.76 7.86 14.58
C PRO A 97 -5.58 6.81 13.49
N TYR A 98 -4.41 6.77 12.85
CA TYR A 98 -4.07 5.87 11.75
C TYR A 98 -3.21 4.68 12.21
N TRP A 99 -2.76 4.68 13.47
CA TRP A 99 -2.00 3.59 14.07
C TRP A 99 -2.96 2.48 14.51
N THR A 100 -2.79 1.25 14.01
CA THR A 100 -3.65 0.09 14.33
C THR A 100 -2.84 -1.06 14.91
#